data_AF-A0A7K5U975-F1
#
_entry.id   AF-A0A7K5U975-F1
#
_cell.length_a   1.000
_cell.length_b   1.000
_cell.length_c   1.000
_cell.angle_alpha   90.00
_cell.angle_beta   90.00
_cell.angle_gamma   90.00
#
_symmetry.space_group_name_H-M   'P 1'
#
loop_
_entity.id
_entity.type
_entity.pdbx_description
1 polymer ?
#
loop_
_entity_poly.entity_id
_entity_poly.type
_entity_poly.pdbx_seq_one_letter_code
_entity_poly.pdbx_strand_id
1 'polypeptide(L)'
;QEVLAQMQQLLGRSETLRELLQQELEDWQERQRRSCLGAPADTQLRPLETWFTELGKGLFQLRQLLRALSDLRQKVTYERDPLAAETPLLEQRLLEQLTNLLKSAFVVEQQPSTPNPFKRPLVLRTGSKFSARARLLVRLRPPTRHPSLPRRFRKFNILTSSSKTLLAGDTPQEGLVCDFQYLGGLGPHGDHSATSLQGPLVVTEELHLITFTLAYAYCGLELELKTSTLPFVIISNNNQFSSAWASILWFNMLSSDPKAQQFFSAPPPAPWPCLAEVLSWQFESVAERGLSRDHLLMLAEKLFG
;
A
#
# COMPACT_ATOMS: atom_id res chain seq x y z
N GLN A 1 0.89 -20.58 -35.85
CA GLN A 1 -0.44 -20.55 -35.21
C GLN A 1 -0.40 -21.18 -33.82
N GLU A 2 0.17 -22.38 -33.63
CA GLU A 2 0.22 -23.05 -32.31
C GLU A 2 0.87 -22.21 -31.18
N VAL A 3 2.01 -21.56 -31.45
CA VAL A 3 2.70 -20.71 -30.46
C VAL A 3 1.82 -19.53 -30.02
N LEU A 4 1.12 -18.87 -30.96
CA LEU A 4 0.24 -17.74 -30.63
C LEU A 4 -0.95 -18.18 -29.76
N ALA A 5 -1.56 -19.33 -30.08
CA ALA A 5 -2.64 -19.89 -29.29
C ALA A 5 -2.19 -20.24 -27.85
N GLN A 6 -0.99 -20.82 -27.71
CA GLN A 6 -0.41 -21.10 -26.39
C GLN A 6 -0.12 -19.82 -25.60
N MET A 7 0.38 -18.76 -26.25
CA MET A 7 0.61 -17.46 -25.61
C MET A 7 -0.70 -16.81 -25.15
N GLN A 8 -1.74 -16.86 -25.97
CA GLN A 8 -3.09 -16.38 -25.61
C GLN A 8 -3.65 -17.13 -24.39
N GLN A 9 -3.50 -18.47 -24.37
CA GLN A 9 -3.95 -19.29 -23.26
C GLN A 9 -3.16 -19.00 -21.97
N LEU A 10 -1.84 -18.83 -22.07
CA LEU A 10 -0.99 -18.51 -20.92
C LEU A 10 -1.30 -17.12 -20.35
N LEU A 11 -1.56 -16.13 -21.21
CA LEU A 11 -2.10 -14.83 -20.80
C LEU A 11 -3.42 -15.01 -20.07
N GLY A 12 -4.38 -15.75 -20.64
CA GLY A 12 -5.66 -16.06 -20.01
C GLY A 12 -5.52 -16.62 -18.59
N ARG A 13 -4.66 -17.62 -18.40
CA ARG A 13 -4.38 -18.20 -17.08
C ARG A 13 -3.71 -17.21 -16.13
N SER A 14 -2.85 -16.34 -16.65
CA SER A 14 -2.17 -15.30 -15.87
C SER A 14 -3.14 -14.23 -15.36
N GLU A 15 -4.24 -13.93 -16.08
CA GLU A 15 -5.27 -13.02 -15.59
C GLU A 15 -5.99 -13.61 -14.37
N THR A 16 -6.39 -14.87 -14.44
CA THR A 16 -7.04 -15.57 -13.32
C THR A 16 -6.13 -15.63 -12.08
N LEU A 17 -4.84 -15.91 -12.29
CA LEU A 17 -3.87 -15.88 -11.17
C LEU A 17 -3.71 -14.48 -10.59
N ARG A 18 -3.71 -13.43 -11.42
CA ARG A 18 -3.65 -12.05 -10.93
C ARG A 18 -4.88 -11.69 -10.10
N GLU A 19 -6.08 -12.12 -10.51
CA GLU A 19 -7.32 -11.89 -9.74
C GLU A 19 -7.25 -12.54 -8.36
N LEU A 20 -6.76 -13.78 -8.28
CA LEU A 20 -6.51 -14.46 -7.00
C LEU A 20 -5.50 -13.68 -6.15
N LEU A 21 -4.39 -13.22 -6.73
CA LEU A 21 -3.39 -12.43 -6.00
C LEU A 21 -3.92 -11.09 -5.52
N GLN A 22 -4.86 -10.50 -6.26
CA GLN A 22 -5.52 -9.26 -5.86
C GLN A 22 -6.39 -9.48 -4.61
N GLN A 23 -7.14 -10.58 -4.56
CA GLN A 23 -7.93 -10.96 -3.37
C GLN A 23 -7.03 -11.23 -2.15
N GLU A 24 -5.98 -12.03 -2.31
CA GLU A 24 -5.02 -12.33 -1.25
C GLU A 24 -4.31 -11.07 -0.73
N LEU A 25 -4.07 -10.10 -1.62
CA LEU A 25 -3.50 -8.81 -1.26
C LEU A 25 -4.48 -7.96 -0.44
N GLU A 26 -5.76 -7.94 -0.80
CA GLU A 26 -6.82 -7.25 -0.06
C GLU A 26 -6.98 -7.85 1.35
N ASP A 27 -6.98 -9.18 1.46
CA ASP A 27 -7.01 -9.88 2.76
C ASP A 27 -5.77 -9.57 3.61
N TRP A 28 -4.61 -9.41 2.98
CA TRP A 28 -3.41 -8.97 3.70
C TRP A 28 -3.49 -7.50 4.15
N GLN A 29 -4.04 -6.60 3.33
CA GLN A 29 -4.26 -5.20 3.71
C GLN A 29 -5.21 -5.10 4.90
N GLU A 30 -6.26 -5.92 4.92
CA GLU A 30 -7.20 -5.98 6.04
C GLU A 30 -6.53 -6.49 7.31
N ARG A 31 -5.73 -7.57 7.21
CA ARG A 31 -4.94 -8.07 8.34
C ARG A 31 -3.95 -7.01 8.85
N GLN A 32 -3.30 -6.27 7.97
CA GLN A 32 -2.41 -5.17 8.36
C GLN A 32 -3.19 -4.06 9.07
N ARG A 33 -4.37 -3.68 8.56
CA ARG A 33 -5.25 -2.68 9.18
C ARG A 33 -5.65 -3.10 10.59
N ARG A 34 -6.12 -4.33 10.79
CA ARG A 34 -6.47 -4.89 12.11
C ARG A 34 -5.26 -4.97 13.04
N SER A 35 -4.10 -5.38 12.52
CA SER A 35 -2.85 -5.39 13.29
C SER A 35 -2.45 -4.00 13.77
N CYS A 36 -2.69 -2.95 12.97
CA CYS A 36 -2.47 -1.57 13.40
C CYS A 36 -3.35 -1.17 14.59
N LEU A 37 -4.50 -1.82 14.81
CA LEU A 37 -5.37 -1.62 15.96
C LEU A 37 -5.01 -2.50 17.16
N GLY A 38 -3.99 -3.34 17.05
CA GLY A 38 -3.53 -4.24 18.12
C GLY A 38 -4.01 -5.69 17.99
N ALA A 39 -4.69 -6.05 16.90
CA ALA A 39 -5.09 -7.44 16.67
C ALA A 39 -3.87 -8.36 16.51
N PRO A 40 -3.88 -9.58 17.06
CA PRO A 40 -2.85 -10.58 16.81
C PRO A 40 -3.02 -11.16 15.39
N ALA A 41 -2.40 -10.52 14.40
CA ALA A 41 -2.47 -10.94 13.00
C ALA A 41 -1.06 -11.12 12.41
N ASP A 42 -0.90 -12.16 11.58
CA ASP A 42 0.31 -12.33 10.77
C ASP A 42 0.25 -11.42 9.53
N THR A 43 1.17 -10.46 9.49
CA THR A 43 1.32 -9.49 8.41
C THR A 43 2.55 -9.77 7.54
N GLN A 44 3.12 -10.98 7.58
CA GLN A 44 4.27 -11.35 6.75
C GLN A 44 3.96 -11.32 5.25
N LEU A 45 4.78 -10.58 4.51
CA LEU A 45 4.65 -10.42 3.05
C LEU A 45 5.36 -11.50 2.22
N ARG A 46 6.12 -12.43 2.83
CA ARG A 46 6.97 -13.38 2.07
C ARG A 46 6.19 -14.27 1.08
N PRO A 47 5.01 -14.81 1.42
CA PRO A 47 4.23 -15.61 0.47
C PRO A 47 3.76 -14.77 -0.73
N LEU A 48 3.16 -13.62 -0.46
CA LEU A 48 2.72 -12.67 -1.50
C LEU A 48 3.89 -12.23 -2.38
N GLU A 49 5.02 -11.84 -1.80
CA GLU A 49 6.22 -11.46 -2.55
C GLU A 49 6.68 -12.57 -3.51
N THR A 50 6.61 -13.83 -3.06
CA THR A 50 6.98 -14.99 -3.88
C THR A 50 6.01 -15.13 -5.06
N TRP A 51 4.70 -15.13 -4.81
CA TRP A 51 3.71 -15.32 -5.86
C TRP A 51 3.68 -14.17 -6.88
N PHE A 52 3.73 -12.92 -6.41
CA PHE A 52 3.85 -11.75 -7.28
C PHE A 52 5.14 -11.79 -8.11
N THR A 53 6.25 -12.22 -7.51
CA THR A 53 7.53 -12.36 -8.22
C THR A 53 7.48 -13.43 -9.30
N GLU A 54 6.94 -14.61 -9.01
CA GLU A 54 6.85 -15.70 -10.01
C GLU A 54 5.91 -15.34 -11.16
N LEU A 55 4.74 -14.75 -10.87
CA LEU A 55 3.84 -14.26 -11.91
C LEU A 55 4.52 -13.17 -12.75
N GLY A 56 5.19 -12.20 -12.09
CA GLY A 56 5.94 -11.15 -12.76
C GLY A 56 7.02 -11.71 -13.69
N LYS A 57 7.81 -12.69 -13.23
CA LYS A 57 8.82 -13.37 -14.06
C LYS A 57 8.19 -14.00 -15.30
N GLY A 58 7.09 -14.74 -15.14
CA GLY A 58 6.38 -15.37 -16.25
C GLY A 58 5.89 -14.37 -17.30
N LEU A 59 5.29 -13.26 -16.86
CA LEU A 59 4.82 -12.19 -17.74
C LEU A 59 5.97 -11.48 -18.47
N PHE A 60 7.09 -11.21 -17.79
CA PHE A 60 8.26 -10.61 -18.44
C PHE A 60 8.96 -11.56 -19.41
N GLN A 61 9.00 -12.86 -19.13
CA GLN A 61 9.45 -13.88 -20.08
C GLN A 61 8.57 -13.90 -21.33
N LEU A 62 7.25 -13.87 -21.15
CA LEU A 62 6.31 -13.79 -22.27
C LEU A 62 6.55 -12.54 -23.12
N ARG A 63 6.86 -11.40 -22.48
CA ARG A 63 7.17 -10.15 -23.18
C ARG A 63 8.43 -10.25 -24.02
N GLN A 64 9.46 -10.94 -23.52
CA GLN A 64 10.68 -11.19 -24.28
C GLN A 64 10.42 -12.11 -25.47
N LEU A 65 9.60 -13.14 -25.29
CA LEU A 65 9.20 -14.03 -26.38
C LEU A 65 8.41 -13.30 -27.48
N LEU A 66 7.47 -12.41 -27.11
CA LEU A 66 6.73 -11.60 -28.07
C LEU A 66 7.66 -10.66 -28.85
N ARG A 67 8.64 -10.03 -28.20
CA ARG A 67 9.65 -9.21 -28.89
C ARG A 67 10.47 -10.03 -29.88
N ALA A 68 10.92 -11.23 -29.49
CA ALA A 68 11.65 -12.12 -30.38
C ALA A 68 10.81 -12.55 -31.60
N LEU A 69 9.51 -12.78 -31.41
CA LEU A 69 8.57 -13.03 -32.51
C LEU A 69 8.43 -11.83 -33.45
N SER A 70 8.32 -10.62 -32.89
CA SER A 70 8.30 -9.37 -33.65
C SER A 70 9.58 -9.17 -34.47
N ASP A 71 10.77 -9.48 -33.90
CA ASP A 71 12.05 -9.42 -34.61
C ASP A 71 12.17 -10.48 -35.72
N LEU A 72 11.65 -11.68 -35.50
CA LEU A 72 11.62 -12.75 -36.52
C LEU A 72 10.71 -12.37 -37.68
N ARG A 73 9.55 -11.77 -37.39
CA ARG A 73 8.63 -11.26 -38.41
C ARG A 73 9.29 -10.20 -39.30
N GLN A 74 10.13 -9.33 -38.75
CA GLN A 74 10.87 -8.35 -39.55
C GLN A 74 11.84 -9.01 -40.55
N LYS A 75 12.33 -10.22 -40.23
CA LYS A 75 13.25 -10.98 -41.10
C LYS A 75 12.51 -11.84 -42.12
N VAL A 76 11.37 -12.42 -41.73
CA VAL A 76 10.60 -13.35 -42.55
C VAL A 76 9.10 -13.08 -42.35
N THR A 77 8.42 -12.67 -43.42
CA THR A 77 6.97 -12.44 -43.46
C THR A 77 6.39 -13.01 -44.74
N TYR A 78 5.09 -13.31 -44.74
CA TYR A 78 4.35 -13.88 -45.88
C TYR A 78 2.93 -13.33 -45.96
N GLU A 79 2.22 -13.61 -47.07
CA GLU A 79 0.82 -13.21 -47.21
C GLU A 79 -0.05 -13.86 -46.13
N ARG A 80 -0.86 -13.05 -45.44
CA ARG A 80 -1.72 -13.48 -44.32
C ARG A 80 -0.95 -14.04 -43.11
N ASP A 81 0.21 -13.47 -42.82
CA ASP A 81 0.95 -13.80 -41.60
C ASP A 81 0.12 -13.47 -40.33
N PRO A 82 -0.27 -14.46 -39.51
CA PRO A 82 -1.02 -14.23 -38.27
C PRO A 82 -0.23 -13.40 -37.25
N LEU A 83 1.12 -13.40 -37.31
CA LEU A 83 1.95 -12.57 -36.44
C LEU A 83 1.73 -11.07 -36.71
N ALA A 84 1.26 -10.70 -37.90
CA ALA A 84 0.99 -9.31 -38.23
C ALA A 84 -0.22 -8.73 -37.49
N ALA A 85 -1.27 -9.54 -37.33
CA ALA A 85 -2.53 -9.12 -36.71
C ALA A 85 -2.56 -9.41 -35.20
N GLU A 86 -2.06 -10.56 -34.76
CA GLU A 86 -2.26 -11.03 -33.38
C GLU A 86 -1.19 -10.54 -32.39
N THR A 87 0.06 -10.39 -32.83
CA THR A 87 1.18 -9.99 -31.94
C THR A 87 0.94 -8.63 -31.27
N PRO A 88 0.47 -7.58 -31.96
CA PRO A 88 0.19 -6.29 -31.31
C PRO A 88 -0.89 -6.38 -30.23
N LEU A 89 -1.95 -7.17 -30.47
CA LEU A 89 -3.03 -7.37 -29.50
C LEU A 89 -2.53 -8.11 -28.25
N LEU A 90 -1.67 -9.11 -28.44
CA LEU A 90 -1.03 -9.84 -27.34
C LEU A 90 -0.09 -8.95 -26.53
N GLU A 91 0.72 -8.13 -27.20
CA GLU A 91 1.63 -7.18 -26.56
C GLU A 91 0.86 -6.15 -25.73
N GLN A 92 -0.24 -5.61 -26.25
CA GLN A 92 -1.08 -4.65 -25.52
C GLN A 92 -1.68 -5.30 -24.26
N ARG A 93 -2.32 -6.47 -24.41
CA ARG A 93 -2.92 -7.19 -23.27
C ARG A 93 -1.87 -7.52 -22.21
N LEU A 94 -0.70 -8.00 -22.62
CA LEU A 94 0.41 -8.28 -21.71
C LEU A 94 0.92 -7.04 -20.99
N LEU A 95 1.01 -5.91 -21.69
CA LEU A 95 1.43 -4.64 -21.10
C LEU A 95 0.45 -4.16 -20.03
N GLU A 96 -0.85 -4.26 -20.30
CA GLU A 96 -1.91 -3.97 -19.34
C GLU A 96 -1.82 -4.89 -18.11
N GLN A 97 -1.62 -6.19 -18.32
CA GLN A 97 -1.41 -7.16 -17.24
C GLN A 97 -0.22 -6.80 -16.34
N LEU A 98 0.94 -6.55 -16.95
CA LEU A 98 2.17 -6.16 -16.25
C LEU A 98 1.98 -4.85 -15.48
N THR A 99 1.30 -3.88 -16.09
CA THR A 99 1.03 -2.58 -15.45
C THR A 99 0.16 -2.74 -14.22
N ASN A 100 -0.92 -3.53 -14.31
CA ASN A 100 -1.82 -3.78 -13.18
C ASN A 100 -1.14 -4.58 -12.08
N LEU A 101 -0.36 -5.60 -12.43
CA LEU A 101 0.42 -6.37 -11.47
C LEU A 101 1.44 -5.49 -10.72
N LEU A 102 2.19 -4.65 -11.43
CA LEU A 102 3.22 -3.80 -10.81
C LEU A 102 2.60 -2.69 -9.94
N LYS A 103 1.47 -2.12 -10.35
CA LYS A 103 0.74 -1.13 -9.54
C LYS A 103 0.20 -1.72 -8.25
N SER A 104 -0.42 -2.91 -8.30
CA SER A 104 -0.92 -3.62 -7.11
C SER A 104 0.22 -4.12 -6.21
N ALA A 105 1.34 -4.53 -6.79
CA ALA A 105 2.51 -5.02 -6.05
C ALA A 105 3.24 -3.97 -5.22
N PHE A 106 2.93 -2.67 -5.37
CA PHE A 106 3.57 -1.62 -4.60
C PHE A 106 2.72 -1.25 -3.38
N VAL A 107 3.17 -1.70 -2.21
CA VAL A 107 2.39 -1.68 -0.96
C VAL A 107 3.14 -0.97 0.16
N VAL A 108 2.42 -0.48 1.17
CA VAL A 108 3.02 -0.01 2.42
C VAL A 108 3.18 -1.19 3.36
N GLU A 109 4.41 -1.68 3.54
CA GLU A 109 4.73 -2.81 4.44
C GLU A 109 4.65 -2.40 5.92
N GLN A 110 5.16 -1.21 6.26
CA GLN A 110 5.13 -0.68 7.62
C GLN A 110 4.45 0.68 7.60
N GLN A 111 3.32 0.77 8.28
CA GLN A 111 2.58 2.02 8.45
C GLN A 111 3.37 3.01 9.32
N PRO A 112 3.12 4.34 9.18
CA PRO A 112 3.80 5.36 9.95
C PRO A 112 3.75 5.08 11.45
N SER A 113 4.92 4.97 12.07
CA SER A 113 5.03 4.65 13.48
C SER A 113 6.22 5.37 14.11
N THR A 114 6.03 5.86 15.34
CA THR A 114 7.14 6.32 16.17
C THR A 114 7.74 5.12 16.91
N PRO A 115 9.07 5.08 17.13
CA PRO A 115 9.67 4.05 17.96
C PRO A 115 9.16 4.20 19.40
N ASN A 116 8.17 3.40 19.77
CA ASN A 116 7.48 3.44 21.06
C ASN A 116 7.22 2.01 21.55
N PRO A 117 7.45 1.70 22.85
CA PRO A 117 7.14 0.39 23.43
C PRO A 117 5.68 -0.06 23.25
N PHE A 118 4.72 0.87 23.19
CA PHE A 118 3.29 0.55 23.16
C PHE A 118 2.70 0.28 21.76
N LYS A 119 3.53 0.21 20.70
CA LYS A 119 3.14 -0.15 19.31
C LYS A 119 1.79 0.45 18.84
N ARG A 120 1.61 1.76 18.98
CA ARG A 120 0.45 2.49 18.44
C ARG A 120 0.84 3.24 17.17
N PRO A 121 0.76 2.60 15.99
CA PRO A 121 1.07 3.25 14.72
C PRO A 121 0.01 4.33 14.41
N LEU A 122 0.23 5.13 13.37
CA LEU A 122 -0.71 6.12 12.84
C LEU A 122 -1.03 7.30 13.77
N VAL A 123 -0.36 7.44 14.92
CA VAL A 123 -0.36 8.67 15.71
C VAL A 123 1.06 9.20 15.77
N LEU A 124 1.31 10.31 15.08
CA LEU A 124 2.62 10.92 14.97
C LEU A 124 2.69 12.19 15.79
N ARG A 125 3.81 12.42 16.48
CA ARG A 125 4.03 13.66 17.23
C ARG A 125 4.95 14.60 16.47
N THR A 126 4.60 15.87 16.39
CA THR A 126 5.47 16.92 15.83
C THR A 126 6.81 16.95 16.56
N GLY A 127 7.91 17.11 15.82
CA GLY A 127 9.26 17.08 16.39
C GLY A 127 9.75 15.69 16.82
N SER A 128 8.97 14.62 16.64
CA SER A 128 9.42 13.24 16.85
C SER A 128 9.84 12.57 15.55
N LYS A 129 10.78 11.63 15.65
CA LYS A 129 11.18 10.74 14.55
C LYS A 129 10.10 9.67 14.35
N PHE A 130 9.83 9.32 13.10
CA PHE A 130 8.96 8.21 12.75
C PHE A 130 9.49 7.51 11.50
N SER A 131 9.06 6.28 11.26
CA SER A 131 9.40 5.54 10.05
C SER A 131 8.15 4.97 9.39
N ALA A 132 8.24 4.83 8.07
CA ALA A 132 7.29 4.09 7.26
C ALA A 132 8.04 3.38 6.14
N ARG A 133 7.52 2.24 5.68
CA ARG A 133 8.19 1.39 4.70
C ARG A 133 7.23 1.00 3.60
N ALA A 134 7.61 1.28 2.36
CA ALA A 134 6.94 0.75 1.19
C ALA A 134 7.75 -0.42 0.61
N ARG A 135 7.09 -1.37 -0.04
CA ARG A 135 7.73 -2.52 -0.66
C ARG A 135 7.10 -2.78 -2.02
N LEU A 136 7.96 -3.10 -2.99
CA LEU A 136 7.53 -3.70 -4.24
C LEU A 136 7.63 -5.23 -4.10
N LEU A 137 6.50 -5.92 -4.23
CA LEU A 137 6.42 -7.38 -4.09
C LEU A 137 7.04 -8.14 -5.28
N VAL A 138 7.14 -7.49 -6.45
CA VAL A 138 7.74 -8.07 -7.65
C VAL A 138 9.27 -7.89 -7.62
N ARG A 139 10.01 -8.94 -7.30
CA ARG A 139 11.47 -8.94 -7.23
C ARG A 139 12.11 -9.54 -8.48
N LEU A 140 12.44 -8.66 -9.43
CA LEU A 140 13.15 -9.05 -10.65
C LEU A 140 14.62 -8.68 -10.53
N ARG A 141 15.51 -9.64 -10.82
CA ARG A 141 16.95 -9.34 -10.91
C ARG A 141 17.20 -8.57 -12.21
N PRO A 142 17.94 -7.45 -12.18
CA PRO A 142 18.39 -6.81 -13.41
C PRO A 142 19.32 -7.77 -14.17
N PRO A 143 19.23 -7.83 -15.51
CA PRO A 143 20.17 -8.61 -16.31
C PRO A 143 21.58 -8.04 -16.10
N THR A 144 22.54 -8.91 -15.82
CA THR A 144 23.91 -8.66 -15.35
C THR A 144 24.83 -7.93 -16.36
N ARG A 145 24.28 -7.23 -17.37
CA ARG A 145 25.04 -6.67 -18.50
C ARG A 145 24.71 -5.22 -18.87
N HIS A 146 23.98 -4.48 -18.05
CA HIS A 146 23.89 -3.02 -18.21
C HIS A 146 24.69 -2.32 -17.11
N PRO A 147 25.65 -1.43 -17.46
CA PRO A 147 26.30 -0.59 -16.47
C PRO A 147 25.21 0.33 -15.89
N SER A 148 24.97 0.18 -14.59
CA SER A 148 24.22 1.11 -13.74
C SER A 148 22.98 1.74 -14.39
N LEU A 149 21.81 1.09 -14.28
CA LEU A 149 20.56 1.84 -14.18
C LEU A 149 20.78 2.96 -13.15
N PRO A 150 20.54 4.24 -13.47
CA PRO A 150 20.75 5.33 -12.52
C PRO A 150 19.91 5.04 -11.27
N ARG A 151 20.64 4.70 -10.20
CA ARG A 151 20.19 4.24 -8.88
C ARG A 151 19.39 5.26 -8.07
N ARG A 152 18.83 6.30 -8.69
CA ARG A 152 18.27 7.44 -7.98
C ARG A 152 17.19 8.01 -8.85
N PHE A 153 15.95 7.99 -8.37
CA PHE A 153 15.05 9.13 -8.20
C PHE A 153 13.78 8.61 -7.50
N ARG A 154 13.56 9.01 -6.25
CA ARG A 154 12.33 8.74 -5.50
C ARG A 154 11.79 10.08 -5.03
N LYS A 155 10.57 10.42 -5.43
CA LYS A 155 9.88 11.62 -4.98
C LYS A 155 8.78 11.18 -4.02
N PHE A 156 8.87 11.63 -2.76
CA PHE A 156 7.84 11.38 -1.76
C PHE A 156 6.99 12.63 -1.62
N ASN A 157 5.69 12.50 -1.84
CA ASN A 157 4.73 13.58 -1.60
C ASN A 157 4.10 13.30 -0.23
N ILE A 158 4.59 14.00 0.79
CA ILE A 158 3.80 14.21 2.00
C ILE A 158 2.87 15.36 1.63
N LEU A 159 1.56 15.11 1.53
CA LEU A 159 0.57 16.17 1.35
C LEU A 159 0.34 16.89 2.68
N THR A 160 1.42 17.50 3.17
CA THR A 160 1.47 18.62 4.11
C THR A 160 2.85 19.25 3.90
N SER A 161 2.93 20.23 3.00
CA SER A 161 4.07 21.13 2.73
C SER A 161 5.48 20.66 3.19
N SER A 162 6.17 19.87 2.38
CA SER A 162 7.60 19.99 2.04
C SER A 162 8.14 18.65 1.52
N SER A 163 8.71 18.70 0.31
CA SER A 163 9.32 17.56 -0.38
C SER A 163 10.59 17.12 0.36
N LYS A 164 10.71 15.82 0.67
CA LYS A 164 12.00 15.20 1.04
C LYS A 164 12.27 14.00 0.14
N THR A 165 13.41 14.03 -0.52
CA THR A 165 13.95 12.94 -1.34
C THR A 165 14.96 12.17 -0.47
N LEU A 166 14.70 10.90 -0.20
CA LEU A 166 15.67 10.03 0.50
C LEU A 166 16.08 8.86 -0.39
N LEU A 167 17.37 8.53 -0.27
CA LEU A 167 18.05 7.48 -1.01
C LEU A 167 17.71 6.11 -0.42
N ALA A 168 17.58 5.11 -1.28
CA ALA A 168 17.52 3.72 -0.86
C ALA A 168 18.81 3.34 -0.11
N GLY A 169 18.71 2.62 1.01
CA GLY A 169 19.83 1.84 1.52
C GLY A 169 20.33 0.84 0.46
N ASP A 170 21.61 0.52 0.51
CA ASP A 170 22.33 -0.22 -0.54
C ASP A 170 21.93 -1.70 -0.72
N THR A 171 20.96 -2.21 0.05
CA THR A 171 20.55 -3.62 0.05
C THR A 171 19.21 -3.85 -0.65
N PRO A 172 19.17 -4.51 -1.82
CA PRO A 172 17.92 -4.83 -2.54
C PRO A 172 17.07 -5.94 -1.86
N GLN A 173 17.48 -6.43 -0.67
CA GLN A 173 16.76 -7.48 0.08
C GLN A 173 15.76 -6.95 1.10
N GLU A 174 15.89 -5.69 1.52
CA GLU A 174 14.97 -5.04 2.46
C GLU A 174 14.14 -4.01 1.67
N GLY A 175 12.84 -3.89 1.97
CA GLY A 175 11.95 -2.98 1.25
C GLY A 175 12.43 -1.51 1.21
N LEU A 176 11.69 -0.65 0.53
CA LEU A 176 11.97 0.78 0.52
C LEU A 176 11.65 1.38 1.90
N VAL A 177 12.64 1.41 2.78
CA VAL A 177 12.51 2.02 4.11
C VAL A 177 12.72 3.53 4.00
N CYS A 178 11.83 4.31 4.62
CA CYS A 178 11.95 5.75 4.73
C CYS A 178 11.91 6.16 6.20
N ASP A 179 13.03 6.67 6.69
CA ASP A 179 13.12 7.25 8.03
C ASP A 179 12.86 8.75 7.95
N PHE A 180 11.82 9.20 8.65
CA PHE A 180 11.43 10.59 8.73
C PHE A 180 12.00 11.19 10.03
N GLN A 181 12.89 12.16 9.87
CA GLN A 181 13.63 12.71 11.02
C GLN A 181 12.75 13.60 11.90
N TYR A 182 12.11 14.62 11.34
CA TYR A 182 11.26 15.53 12.10
C TYR A 182 10.11 15.99 11.21
N LEU A 183 8.88 15.86 11.72
CA LEU A 183 7.72 16.59 11.21
C LEU A 183 7.88 18.04 11.69
N GLY A 184 8.34 18.92 10.79
CA GLY A 184 8.52 20.34 11.05
C GLY A 184 7.25 21.13 10.74
N GLY A 185 6.90 22.04 11.65
CA GLY A 185 5.98 23.18 11.45
C GLY A 185 4.79 22.95 10.51
N LEU A 186 3.85 22.11 10.90
CA LEU A 186 2.49 22.14 10.34
C LEU A 186 1.73 23.31 10.97
N GLY A 187 2.14 24.53 10.60
CA GLY A 187 1.28 25.70 10.78
C GLY A 187 0.21 25.71 9.67
N PRO A 188 -0.96 26.32 9.89
CA PRO A 188 -1.97 26.48 8.85
C PRO A 188 -1.43 27.44 7.78
N HIS A 189 -0.79 26.90 6.75
CA HIS A 189 -0.28 27.66 5.63
C HIS A 189 -0.72 27.02 4.31
N GLY A 190 -1.78 27.60 3.73
CA GLY A 190 -2.12 27.42 2.31
C GLY A 190 -3.61 27.22 2.03
N ASP A 191 -4.26 28.32 1.60
CA ASP A 191 -5.51 28.43 0.84
C ASP A 191 -6.80 27.81 1.39
N HIS A 192 -7.50 28.62 2.19
CA HIS A 192 -8.96 28.52 2.36
C HIS A 192 -9.68 28.84 1.03
N SER A 193 -9.74 27.89 0.11
CA SER A 193 -10.63 27.96 -1.06
C SER A 193 -11.44 26.67 -1.27
N ALA A 194 -11.78 25.99 -0.19
CA ALA A 194 -12.90 25.06 -0.16
C ALA A 194 -13.89 25.51 0.90
N THR A 195 -14.97 26.14 0.45
CA THR A 195 -16.20 26.36 1.21
C THR A 195 -16.81 25.00 1.58
N SER A 196 -16.28 24.36 2.64
CA SER A 196 -17.03 23.33 3.36
C SER A 196 -17.94 24.03 4.36
N LEU A 197 -19.24 23.77 4.30
CA LEU A 197 -20.28 24.28 5.21
C LEU A 197 -20.14 23.76 6.66
N GLN A 198 -19.04 23.11 7.01
CA GLN A 198 -18.70 22.60 8.33
C GLN A 198 -17.38 23.24 8.78
N GLY A 199 -17.34 23.72 10.02
CA GLY A 199 -16.16 24.36 10.61
C GLY A 199 -14.93 23.45 10.63
N PRO A 200 -13.74 24.00 10.96
CA PRO A 200 -12.50 23.22 11.00
C PRO A 200 -12.62 22.04 11.98
N LEU A 201 -12.18 20.86 11.56
CA LEU A 201 -12.14 19.65 12.39
C LEU A 201 -11.22 19.89 13.61
N VAL A 202 -11.45 19.13 14.68
CA VAL A 202 -10.50 19.13 15.81
C VAL A 202 -9.20 18.50 15.33
N VAL A 203 -8.05 19.04 15.74
CA VAL A 203 -6.70 18.57 15.35
C VAL A 203 -6.53 17.03 15.46
N THR A 204 -7.19 16.39 16.43
CA THR A 204 -7.11 14.94 16.65
C THR A 204 -7.97 14.10 15.71
N GLU A 205 -8.81 14.72 14.89
CA GLU A 205 -9.65 14.10 13.85
C GLU A 205 -9.16 14.46 12.43
N GLU A 206 -8.15 15.31 12.32
CA GLU A 206 -7.49 15.61 11.04
C GLU A 206 -6.65 14.41 10.59
N LEU A 207 -7.02 13.85 9.45
CA LEU A 207 -6.40 12.66 8.88
C LEU A 207 -5.44 13.01 7.73
N HIS A 208 -4.21 12.53 7.84
CA HIS A 208 -3.14 12.76 6.87
C HIS A 208 -2.70 11.47 6.19
N LEU A 209 -2.12 11.59 4.99
CA LEU A 209 -1.62 10.49 4.17
C LEU A 209 -0.20 10.77 3.71
N ILE A 210 0.65 9.75 3.70
CA ILE A 210 1.95 9.78 3.02
C ILE A 210 1.81 8.97 1.74
N THR A 211 2.16 9.57 0.60
CA THR A 211 2.17 8.87 -0.69
C THR A 211 3.60 8.61 -1.15
N PHE A 212 3.91 7.34 -1.34
CA PHE A 212 5.16 6.87 -1.92
C PHE A 212 5.00 6.81 -3.43
N THR A 213 6.00 7.31 -4.16
CA THR A 213 6.08 7.21 -5.61
C THR A 213 7.39 6.55 -6.01
N LEU A 214 7.34 5.59 -6.93
CA LEU A 214 8.49 4.86 -7.45
C LEU A 214 8.47 4.90 -8.97
N ALA A 215 9.50 5.51 -9.57
CA ALA A 215 9.76 5.36 -10.99
C ALA A 215 10.38 3.99 -11.25
N TYR A 216 9.61 3.10 -11.85
CA TYR A 216 10.00 1.74 -12.19
C TYR A 216 10.46 1.66 -13.64
N ALA A 217 11.65 1.11 -13.87
CA ALA A 217 12.19 0.86 -15.20
C ALA A 217 12.77 -0.56 -15.28
N TYR A 218 12.18 -1.43 -16.08
CA TYR A 218 12.66 -2.80 -16.28
C TYR A 218 12.30 -3.35 -17.66
N CYS A 219 13.29 -3.91 -18.37
CA CYS A 219 13.13 -4.47 -19.71
C CYS A 219 12.36 -3.55 -20.69
N GLY A 220 12.59 -2.24 -20.66
CA GLY A 220 11.87 -1.26 -21.50
C GLY A 220 10.38 -1.11 -21.14
N LEU A 221 9.98 -1.50 -19.93
CA LEU A 221 8.76 -0.98 -19.29
C LEU A 221 9.16 0.16 -18.37
N GLU A 222 8.53 1.31 -18.53
CA GLU A 222 8.67 2.44 -17.62
C GLU A 222 7.30 2.78 -17.05
N LEU A 223 7.21 2.84 -15.72
CA LEU A 223 5.96 3.11 -15.00
C LEU A 223 6.22 3.96 -13.77
N GLU A 224 5.27 4.82 -13.43
CA GLU A 224 5.22 5.47 -12.13
C GLU A 224 4.27 4.68 -11.22
N LEU A 225 4.82 4.03 -10.18
CA LEU A 225 4.06 3.28 -9.18
C LEU A 225 3.78 4.18 -7.98
N LYS A 226 2.56 4.10 -7.43
CA LYS A 226 2.12 4.89 -6.28
C LYS A 226 1.42 4.03 -5.25
N THR A 227 1.71 4.28 -3.98
CA THR A 227 1.00 3.68 -2.84
C THR A 227 0.93 4.66 -1.69
N SER A 228 -0.08 4.54 -0.84
CA SER A 228 -0.33 5.48 0.25
C SER A 228 -0.49 4.74 1.57
N THR A 229 -0.09 5.38 2.66
CA THR A 229 -0.32 4.86 4.02
C THR A 229 -1.82 4.81 4.33
N LEU A 230 -2.18 4.09 5.40
CA LEU A 230 -3.43 4.36 6.08
C LEU A 230 -3.40 5.79 6.65
N PRO A 231 -4.57 6.41 6.91
CA PRO A 231 -4.60 7.76 7.42
C PRO A 231 -4.08 7.78 8.86
N PHE A 232 -3.30 8.82 9.16
CA PHE A 232 -2.70 9.02 10.46
C PHE A 232 -3.02 10.41 11.02
N VAL A 233 -2.98 10.54 12.34
CA VAL A 233 -3.20 11.80 13.04
C VAL A 233 -1.88 12.38 13.50
N ILE A 234 -1.75 13.69 13.46
CA ILE A 234 -0.57 14.41 13.95
C ILE A 234 -0.92 15.19 15.21
N ILE A 235 -0.18 14.95 16.27
CA ILE A 235 -0.34 15.62 17.57
C ILE A 235 0.87 16.49 17.87
N SER A 236 0.67 17.58 18.62
CA SER A 236 1.77 18.41 19.12
C SER A 236 2.18 18.02 20.54
N ASN A 237 1.22 17.54 21.35
CA ASN A 237 1.41 17.22 22.74
C ASN A 237 0.82 15.83 23.08
N ASN A 238 1.45 15.13 24.04
CA ASN A 238 1.05 13.79 24.48
C ASN A 238 -0.36 13.77 25.10
N ASN A 239 -0.86 14.88 25.63
CA ASN A 239 -2.24 14.96 26.14
C ASN A 239 -3.30 14.72 25.05
N GLN A 240 -2.98 14.96 23.77
CA GLN A 240 -3.86 14.72 22.62
C GLN A 240 -3.86 13.24 22.18
N PHE A 241 -2.91 12.44 22.67
CA PHE A 241 -2.67 11.09 22.18
C PHE A 241 -3.89 10.18 22.35
N SER A 242 -4.60 10.26 23.48
CA SER A 242 -5.78 9.43 23.74
C SER A 242 -6.89 9.69 22.71
N SER A 243 -7.16 10.96 22.43
CA SER A 243 -8.17 11.35 21.44
C SER A 243 -7.74 11.01 20.02
N ALA A 244 -6.48 11.28 19.66
CA ALA A 244 -5.94 10.90 18.35
C ALA A 244 -6.01 9.38 18.12
N TRP A 245 -5.70 8.59 19.15
CA TRP A 245 -5.81 7.14 19.08
C TRP A 245 -7.25 6.68 18.91
N ALA A 246 -8.20 7.30 19.62
CA ALA A 246 -9.62 7.02 19.44
C ALA A 246 -10.07 7.28 17.98
N SER A 247 -9.61 8.36 17.35
CA SER A 247 -9.86 8.63 15.93
C SER A 247 -9.29 7.54 15.03
N ILE A 248 -8.05 7.10 15.26
CA ILE A 248 -7.45 6.00 14.49
C ILE A 248 -8.23 4.70 14.65
N LEU A 249 -8.66 4.36 15.87
CA LEU A 249 -9.50 3.19 16.13
C LEU A 249 -10.82 3.28 15.37
N TRP A 250 -11.52 4.42 15.47
CA TRP A 250 -12.82 4.62 14.83
C TRP A 250 -12.74 4.56 13.31
N PHE A 251 -11.76 5.24 12.73
CA PHE A 251 -11.53 5.26 11.28
C PHE A 251 -11.27 3.85 10.74
N ASN A 252 -10.29 3.13 11.31
CA ASN A 252 -9.90 1.83 10.78
C ASN A 252 -10.92 0.73 11.06
N MET A 253 -11.75 0.89 12.09
CA MET A 253 -12.84 -0.03 12.41
C MET A 253 -14.01 0.10 11.42
N LEU A 254 -14.32 1.32 10.94
CA LEU A 254 -15.59 1.59 10.26
C LEU A 254 -15.45 2.09 8.82
N SER A 255 -14.29 2.62 8.42
CA SER A 255 -14.15 3.17 7.07
C SER A 255 -14.10 2.07 6.02
N SER A 256 -14.96 2.20 5.00
CA SER A 256 -14.89 1.39 3.78
C SER A 256 -13.82 1.89 2.80
N ASP A 257 -13.48 3.18 2.86
CA ASP A 257 -12.42 3.78 2.06
C ASP A 257 -11.18 4.03 2.93
N PRO A 258 -10.05 3.33 2.68
CA PRO A 258 -8.83 3.49 3.46
C PRO A 258 -8.15 4.86 3.27
N LYS A 259 -8.67 5.76 2.44
CA LYS A 259 -8.09 7.09 2.17
C LYS A 259 -9.03 8.25 2.46
N ALA A 260 -10.19 8.01 3.07
CA ALA A 260 -11.19 9.03 3.35
C ALA A 260 -10.75 10.04 4.43
N GLN A 261 -10.05 11.10 4.02
CA GLN A 261 -9.55 12.12 4.96
C GLN A 261 -10.67 12.92 5.65
N GLN A 262 -11.84 13.02 5.03
CA GLN A 262 -13.00 13.75 5.56
C GLN A 262 -13.95 12.86 6.38
N PHE A 263 -13.52 11.65 6.78
CA PHE A 263 -14.34 10.68 7.52
C PHE A 263 -15.05 11.26 8.75
N PHE A 264 -14.37 12.12 9.52
CA PHE A 264 -14.92 12.74 10.73
C PHE A 264 -15.88 13.91 10.48
N SER A 265 -16.13 14.30 9.22
CA SER A 265 -17.17 15.28 8.90
C SER A 265 -18.58 14.70 9.13
N ALA A 266 -18.71 13.37 9.02
CA ALA A 266 -19.94 12.61 9.28
C ALA A 266 -19.59 11.16 9.68
N PRO A 267 -19.03 10.94 10.90
CA PRO A 267 -18.57 9.63 11.30
C PRO A 267 -19.76 8.67 11.51
N PRO A 268 -19.70 7.44 10.96
CA PRO A 268 -20.75 6.45 11.18
C PRO A 268 -20.75 5.95 12.64
N PRO A 269 -21.92 5.53 13.15
CA PRO A 269 -22.00 4.85 14.45
C PRO A 269 -21.33 3.47 14.39
N ALA A 270 -20.64 3.08 15.46
CA ALA A 270 -20.01 1.77 15.57
C ALA A 270 -21.00 0.71 16.10
N PRO A 271 -21.17 -0.43 15.42
CA PRO A 271 -21.83 -1.59 16.00
C PRO A 271 -21.06 -2.11 17.22
N TRP A 272 -21.76 -2.45 18.30
CA TRP A 272 -21.12 -2.96 19.53
C TRP A 272 -20.20 -4.16 19.30
N PRO A 273 -20.54 -5.19 18.48
CA PRO A 273 -19.64 -6.32 18.25
C PRO A 273 -18.26 -5.89 17.71
N CYS A 274 -18.22 -4.94 16.78
CA CYS A 274 -16.98 -4.39 16.23
C CYS A 274 -16.20 -3.62 17.30
N LEU A 275 -16.89 -2.76 18.06
CA LEU A 275 -16.26 -1.96 19.11
C LEU A 275 -15.71 -2.85 20.23
N ALA A 276 -16.46 -3.87 20.65
CA ALA A 276 -16.07 -4.82 21.69
C ALA A 276 -14.79 -5.60 21.31
N GLU A 277 -14.69 -6.04 20.05
CA GLU A 277 -13.49 -6.71 19.53
C GLU A 277 -12.27 -5.79 19.59
N VAL A 278 -12.41 -4.56 19.08
CA VAL A 278 -11.33 -3.55 19.08
C VAL A 278 -10.91 -3.18 20.50
N LEU A 279 -11.87 -3.02 21.42
CA LEU A 279 -11.59 -2.77 22.84
C LEU A 279 -10.79 -3.92 23.45
N SER A 280 -11.16 -5.17 23.16
CA SER A 280 -10.41 -6.34 23.64
C SER A 280 -8.95 -6.32 23.16
N TRP A 281 -8.69 -5.97 21.89
CA TRP A 281 -7.33 -5.83 21.36
C TRP A 281 -6.51 -4.74 22.06
N GLN A 282 -7.15 -3.66 22.54
CA GLN A 282 -6.45 -2.61 23.29
C GLN A 282 -5.87 -3.13 24.60
N PHE A 283 -6.55 -4.08 25.25
CA PHE A 283 -6.05 -4.72 26.46
C PHE A 283 -5.02 -5.79 26.11
N GLU A 284 -5.30 -6.63 25.11
CA GLU A 284 -4.40 -7.71 24.70
C GLU A 284 -3.02 -7.21 24.27
N SER A 285 -2.98 -6.10 23.52
CA SER A 285 -1.73 -5.50 23.03
C SER A 285 -0.81 -4.95 24.12
N VAL A 286 -1.33 -4.68 25.33
CA VAL A 286 -0.57 -4.09 26.44
C VAL A 286 -0.40 -5.06 27.62
N ALA A 287 -1.42 -5.85 27.91
CA ALA A 287 -1.52 -6.72 29.09
C ALA A 287 -1.46 -8.21 28.73
N GLU A 288 -1.16 -8.57 27.47
CA GLU A 288 -1.05 -9.94 26.95
C GLU A 288 -2.34 -10.77 27.04
N ARG A 289 -3.45 -10.14 27.46
CA ARG A 289 -4.77 -10.76 27.57
C ARG A 289 -5.86 -9.75 27.24
N GLY A 290 -6.79 -10.16 26.39
CA GLY A 290 -7.98 -9.39 26.06
C GLY A 290 -9.04 -9.38 27.16
N LEU A 291 -10.20 -8.81 26.85
CA LEU A 291 -11.33 -8.72 27.76
C LEU A 291 -12.17 -10.01 27.75
N SER A 292 -12.64 -10.44 28.92
CA SER A 292 -13.60 -11.55 29.02
C SER A 292 -15.00 -11.09 28.59
N ARG A 293 -15.89 -12.05 28.38
CA ARG A 293 -17.31 -11.77 28.07
C ARG A 293 -17.95 -10.90 29.15
N ASP A 294 -17.70 -11.17 30.43
CA ASP A 294 -18.29 -10.41 31.53
C ASP A 294 -17.77 -8.96 31.57
N HIS A 295 -16.48 -8.75 31.28
CA HIS A 295 -15.93 -7.40 31.17
C HIS A 295 -16.58 -6.62 30.01
N LEU A 296 -16.78 -7.29 28.86
CA LEU A 296 -17.43 -6.67 27.71
C LEU A 296 -18.91 -6.36 28.00
N LEU A 297 -19.64 -7.26 28.67
CA LEU A 297 -21.02 -7.01 29.07
C LEU A 297 -21.13 -5.79 30.00
N MET A 298 -20.28 -5.69 31.01
CA MET A 298 -20.24 -4.53 31.89
C MET A 298 -19.96 -3.22 31.13
N LEU A 299 -19.04 -3.24 30.16
CA LEU A 299 -18.77 -2.07 29.33
C LEU A 299 -19.94 -1.72 28.40
N ALA A 300 -20.65 -2.73 27.89
CA ALA A 300 -21.85 -2.53 27.07
C ALA A 300 -22.96 -1.84 27.88
N GLU A 301 -23.27 -2.38 29.07
CA GLU A 301 -24.25 -1.80 30.01
C GLU A 301 -23.86 -0.36 30.38
N LYS A 302 -22.57 -0.09 30.61
CA LYS A 302 -22.10 1.27 30.91
C LYS A 302 -22.32 2.27 29.76
N LEU A 303 -22.25 1.83 28.51
CA LEU A 303 -22.41 2.70 27.34
C LEU A 303 -23.86 2.85 26.90
N PHE A 304 -24.67 1.80 27.03
CA PHE A 304 -26.01 1.74 26.47
C PHE A 304 -27.14 1.73 27.52
N GLY A 305 -26.83 1.52 28.81
CA GLY A 305 -27.79 1.36 29.89
C GLY A 305 -28.19 -0.09 30.10
#